data_AF-I7ALA2-F1
#
_entry.id   AF-I7ALA2-F1
#
_cell.length_a   1.000
_cell.length_b   1.000
_cell.length_c   1.000
_cell.angle_alpha   90.00
_cell.angle_beta   90.00
_cell.angle_gamma   90.00
#
_symmetry.space_group_name_H-M   'P 1'
#
loop_
_entity.id
_entity.type
_entity.pdbx_description
1 polymer ?
#
loop_
_entity_poly.entity_id
_entity_poly.type
_entity_poly.pdbx_seq_one_letter_code
_entity_poly.pdbx_strand_id
1 'polypeptide(L)' 'MKIETCAICRNHIMDTCVECQNGVISNDECKVSWGICNHAFHTHCITRWLSSKNVCPLDTKKWVYYNPEEK' A
#
# COMPACT_ATOMS: atom_id res chain seq x y z
N MET A 1 15.75 8.88 -1.40
CA MET A 1 15.38 7.47 -1.64
C MET A 1 13.99 7.48 -2.25
N LYS A 2 13.87 7.10 -3.52
CA LYS A 2 12.56 7.09 -4.19
C LYS A 2 11.86 5.78 -3.82
N ILE A 3 10.71 5.87 -3.15
CA ILE A 3 9.82 4.72 -2.99
C ILE A 3 9.08 4.58 -4.31
N GLU A 4 9.68 3.90 -5.28
CA GLU A 4 9.09 3.70 -6.61
C GLU A 4 8.30 2.39 -6.69
N THR A 5 8.47 1.50 -5.71
CA THR A 5 7.87 0.16 -5.70
C THR A 5 7.17 -0.16 -4.38
N CYS A 6 6.02 -0.81 -4.47
CA CYS A 6 5.32 -1.35 -3.30
C CYS A 6 6.11 -2.55 -2.73
N ALA A 7 6.58 -2.47 -1.48
CA ALA A 7 7.40 -3.53 -0.88
C ALA A 7 6.67 -4.87 -0.68
N ILE A 8 5.34 -4.88 -0.77
CA ILE A 8 4.49 -6.06 -0.55
C ILE A 8 4.38 -6.88 -1.85
N CYS A 9 3.97 -6.25 -2.95
CA CYS A 9 3.82 -6.93 -4.24
C CYS A 9 5.05 -6.79 -5.16
N ARG A 10 6.04 -5.99 -4.77
CA ARG A 10 7.25 -5.65 -5.54
C ARG A 10 6.99 -5.03 -6.93
N ASN A 11 5.78 -4.50 -7.15
CA ASN A 11 5.45 -3.77 -8.38
C ASN A 11 5.65 -2.25 -8.19
N HIS A 12 5.69 -1.51 -9.29
CA HIS A 12 5.70 -0.05 -9.27
C HIS A 12 4.49 0.51 -8.51
N ILE A 13 4.73 1.52 -7.66
CA ILE A 13 3.69 2.13 -6.82
C ILE A 13 2.68 2.92 -7.63
N MET A 14 3.06 3.37 -8.83
CA MET A 14 2.20 4.15 -9.73
C MET A 14 1.32 3.27 -10.62
N ASP A 15 1.66 1.97 -10.72
CA ASP A 15 0.89 0.98 -11.47
C ASP A 15 -0.08 0.25 -10.53
N THR A 16 -0.89 -0.65 -11.10
CA THR A 16 -1.73 -1.54 -10.29
C THR A 16 -0.89 -2.65 -9.67
N CYS A 17 -1.33 -3.24 -8.56
CA CYS A 17 -0.60 -4.34 -7.94
C CYS A 17 -0.62 -5.57 -8.87
N VAL A 18 0.33 -6.51 -8.67
CA VAL A 18 0.44 -7.71 -9.50
C VAL A 18 -0.83 -8.56 -9.54
N GLU A 19 -1.63 -8.56 -8.47
CA GLU A 19 -2.88 -9.31 -8.41
C GLU A 19 -3.98 -8.67 -9.26
N CYS A 20 -4.03 -7.33 -9.28
CA CYS A 20 -4.92 -6.58 -10.15
C CYS A 20 -4.49 -6.68 -11.63
N GLN A 21 -3.18 -6.63 -11.91
CA GLN A 21 -2.65 -6.83 -13.25
C GLN A 21 -2.96 -8.24 -13.79
N ASN A 22 -2.95 -9.25 -12.92
CA ASN A 22 -3.30 -10.64 -13.27
C ASN A 22 -4.81 -10.91 -13.27
N GLY A 23 -5.66 -9.92 -12.99
CA GLY A 23 -7.12 -10.09 -12.94
C GLY A 23 -7.63 -10.94 -11.77
N VAL A 24 -6.81 -11.14 -10.74
CA VAL A 24 -7.19 -11.87 -9.51
C VAL A 24 -8.14 -11.05 -8.65
N ILE A 25 -7.97 -9.73 -8.66
CA ILE A 25 -8.76 -8.76 -7.89
C ILE A 25 -9.18 -7.63 -8.82
N SER A 26 -10.38 -7.09 -8.64
CA SER A 26 -10.86 -5.94 -9.40
C SER A 26 -9.89 -4.75 -9.29
N ASN A 27 -9.54 -4.15 -10.43
CA ASN A 27 -8.60 -3.02 -10.50
C ASN A 27 -9.17 -1.72 -9.92
N ASP A 28 -10.48 -1.64 -9.70
CA ASP A 28 -11.23 -0.40 -9.45
C ASP A 28 -10.72 0.39 -8.21
N GLU A 29 -10.17 -0.32 -7.23
CA GLU A 29 -9.69 0.27 -5.97
C GLU A 29 -8.17 0.12 -5.74
N CYS A 30 -7.40 -0.26 -6.76
CA CYS A 30 -5.94 -0.40 -6.64
C CYS A 30 -5.23 0.96 -6.67
N LYS A 31 -5.50 1.79 -5.67
CA LYS A 31 -4.93 3.12 -5.47
C LYS A 31 -3.70 3.07 -4.58
N VAL A 32 -2.96 4.17 -4.53
CA VAL A 32 -1.83 4.36 -3.62
C VAL A 32 -2.34 4.88 -2.28
N SER A 33 -2.05 4.12 -1.23
CA SER A 33 -2.27 4.51 0.16
C SER A 33 -0.96 4.94 0.80
N TRP A 34 -0.97 6.12 1.41
CA TRP A 34 0.15 6.66 2.17
C TRP A 34 -0.07 6.42 3.65
N GLY A 35 0.99 6.08 4.36
CA GLY A 35 0.99 6.02 5.82
C GLY A 35 1.59 7.29 6.41
N ILE A 36 1.20 7.64 7.63
CA ILE A 36 1.84 8.74 8.39
C ILE A 36 3.35 8.51 8.60
N CYS A 37 3.80 7.25 8.49
CA CYS A 37 5.21 6.86 8.49
C CYS A 37 5.95 7.26 7.21
N ASN A 38 5.29 8.00 6.31
CA ASN A 38 5.84 8.49 5.05
C ASN A 38 6.18 7.36 4.04
N HIS A 39 5.54 6.20 4.20
CA HIS A 39 5.64 5.06 3.29
C HIS A 39 4.37 4.91 2.45
N ALA A 40 4.54 4.52 1.18
CA ALA A 40 3.45 4.31 0.23
C ALA A 40 3.34 2.83 -0.15
N PHE A 41 2.10 2.33 -0.21
CA PHE A 41 1.78 0.98 -0.67
C PHE A 41 0.47 1.01 -1.46
N HIS A 42 0.20 -0.02 -2.28
CA HIS A 42 -1.14 -0.17 -2.86
C HIS A 42 -2.16 -0.47 -1.76
N THR A 43 -3.37 0.09 -1.86
CA THR A 43 -4.47 -0.13 -0.92
C THR A 43 -4.74 -1.63 -0.72
N HIS A 44 -4.83 -2.41 -1.79
CA HIS A 44 -5.02 -3.87 -1.68
C HIS A 44 -3.88 -4.58 -0.94
N CYS A 45 -2.64 -4.21 -1.25
CA CYS A 45 -1.47 -4.82 -0.66
C CYS A 45 -1.39 -4.54 0.84
N ILE A 46 -1.56 -3.27 1.24
CA ILE A 46 -1.49 -2.90 2.65
C ILE A 46 -2.70 -3.42 3.41
N THR A 47 -3.93 -3.35 2.88
CA THR A 47 -5.12 -3.92 3.53
C THR A 47 -4.96 -5.41 3.80
N ARG A 48 -4.42 -6.18 2.84
CA ARG A 48 -4.12 -7.60 3.03
C ARG A 48 -3.05 -7.82 4.10
N TRP A 49 -2.02 -6.98 4.14
CA TRP A 49 -0.98 -7.06 5.17
C TRP A 49 -1.54 -6.76 6.57
N LEU A 50 -2.36 -5.71 6.70
CA LEU A 50 -3.00 -5.30 7.95
C LEU A 50 -3.93 -6.36 8.52
N SER A 51 -4.54 -7.19 7.66
CA SER A 51 -5.33 -8.34 8.10
C SER A 51 -4.51 -9.32 8.95
N SER A 52 -3.20 -9.43 8.72
CA SER A 52 -2.30 -10.26 9.52
C SER A 52 -1.52 -9.47 10.57
N LYS A 53 -1.02 -8.27 10.21
CA LYS A 53 -0.21 -7.43 11.08
C LYS A 53 -0.55 -5.96 10.88
N ASN A 54 -1.05 -5.30 11.93
CA ASN A 54 -1.39 -3.87 11.92
C ASN A 54 -0.16 -2.93 12.00
N VAL A 55 0.94 -3.29 11.33
CA VAL A 55 2.20 -2.54 11.31
C VAL A 55 2.68 -2.32 9.88
N CYS A 56 3.42 -1.25 9.66
CA CYS A 56 4.07 -0.96 8.39
C CYS A 56 5.14 -2.04 8.07
N PRO A 57 5.17 -2.58 6.84
CA PRO A 57 6.16 -3.58 6.43
C PRO A 57 7.62 -3.10 6.49
N LEU A 58 7.86 -1.78 6.41
CA LEU A 58 9.21 -1.21 6.31
C LEU A 58 9.82 -0.82 7.65
N ASP A 59 9.03 -0.24 8.56
CA ASP A 59 9.53 0.27 9.85
C ASP A 59 8.91 -0.43 11.06
N THR A 60 8.00 -1.39 10.85
CA THR A 60 7.27 -2.14 11.90
C THR A 60 6.47 -1.27 12.87
N LYS A 61 6.29 0.02 12.59
CA LYS A 61 5.44 0.91 13.40
C LYS A 61 3.98 0.65 13.08
N LYS A 62 3.08 0.97 14.01
CA LYS A 62 1.64 0.88 13.79
C LYS A 62 1.27 1.62 12.50
N TRP A 63 0.62 0.92 11.57
CA TRP A 63 0.17 1.54 10.33
C TRP A 63 -1.02 2.44 10.63
N VAL A 64 -0.95 3.67 10.15
CA VAL A 64 -2.04 4.65 10.21
C VAL A 64 -2.09 5.31 8.84
N TYR A 65 -3.25 5.26 8.21
CA TYR A 65 -3.48 5.89 6.91
C TYR A 65 -3.28 7.41 7.03
N TYR A 66 -2.59 7.97 6.05
CA TYR A 66 -2.44 9.41 5.90
C TYR A 66 -3.70 9.95 5.24
N ASN A 67 -4.50 10.68 6.02
CA ASN A 67 -5.72 11.32 5.54
C ASN A 67 -5.44 12.82 5.34
N PRO A 68 -5.34 13.32 4.11
CA PRO A 68 -5.06 14.74 3.85
C PRO A 68 -6.21 15.68 4.25
N GLU A 69 -7.41 15.13 4.48
CA GLU A 69 -8.64 15.88 4.80
C GLU A 69 -8.77 16.26 6.28
N GLU A 70 -7.93 15.73 7.18
CA GLU A 70 -7.92 16.10 8.61
C GLU A 70 -6.98 17.29 8.92
N LYS A 71 -6.97 18.31 8.05
CA LYS A 71 -6.16 19.52 8.25
C LYS A 71 -7.00 20.75 8.58
#